data_AF-A0A899G3N2-F1
#
_entry.id   AF-A0A899G3N2-F1
#
_cell.length_a   1.000
_cell.length_b   1.000
_cell.length_c   1.000
_cell.angle_alpha   90.00
_cell.angle_beta   90.00
_cell.angle_gamma   90.00
#
_symmetry.space_group_name_H-M   'P 1'
#
loop_
_entity.id
_entity.type
_entity.pdbx_description
1 polymer ?
#
loop_
_entity_poly.entity_id
_entity_poly.type
_entity_poly.pdbx_seq_one_letter_code
_entity_poly.pdbx_strand_id
1 'polypeptide(L)'
;MDCILALKGKEYVLTASNKAFVRGITVLNNSDDKSMSLNHHNLLLYSGMEGDVLHFSEYIQANVQLYEMKNDIELNTEGVANFIWKELADSLRSRKPYGVNLLLAGYDIVSKSVQLYFLDHLATFSTVPYACHGYGSYYVLSLFDRYYQQDITLDDGLKLLKICLDEMKMRLPIDLKGPLITNIVFFDVEYGGKYLGRIEFGLYGKTVPRTVENFRALSTGEKGYGYQGSKFHRVIKNFMIQGGDFTRGDGTGGKSIYGDKFPDENFKLRHIKPGILSMANAGKDTNGSQFFITTVETPWLDGKHVESATHNDKPQIDIVIIKSGELHNISLKKLNMAKTKKKKYISVKRMISSHDQRLSNSDKKKSESEISKRDIVHEIPRVSSSLFFQYNKSLGPPYHVLVDTNFINFCIKNKIDIIKGMMDCLYAKCIPYITDCVMGELEKLGSKFRIALRIARDPYFERLPCSHFGVYADDCIISRIIQNNCYIVATNDKNLKVLIRKIPGVPIMYVGNHKLKVERLVGLD
;
A
#
# COMPACT_ATOMS: atom_id res chain seq x y z
N MET A 1 -10.76 -7.79 -18.91
CA MET A 1 -12.13 -7.27 -19.00
C MET A 1 -12.74 -7.51 -17.65
N ASP A 2 -13.09 -6.45 -16.94
CA ASP A 2 -13.71 -6.63 -15.63
C ASP A 2 -15.14 -7.13 -15.84
N CYS A 3 -15.48 -8.20 -15.13
CA CYS A 3 -16.80 -8.79 -15.10
C CYS A 3 -17.00 -9.36 -13.70
N ILE A 4 -18.04 -8.90 -13.02
CA ILE A 4 -18.52 -9.46 -11.75
C ILE A 4 -19.99 -9.81 -11.95
N LEU A 5 -20.42 -10.95 -11.44
CA LEU A 5 -21.79 -11.42 -11.56
C LEU A 5 -22.23 -12.11 -10.29
N ALA A 6 -23.52 -12.02 -10.01
CA ALA A 6 -24.15 -12.64 -8.86
C ALA A 6 -25.55 -13.13 -9.20
N LEU A 7 -25.95 -14.24 -8.57
CA LEU A 7 -27.22 -14.92 -8.74
C LEU A 7 -27.78 -15.30 -7.37
N LYS A 8 -28.98 -14.85 -7.04
CA LYS A 8 -29.69 -15.26 -5.83
C LYS A 8 -30.48 -16.53 -6.12
N GLY A 9 -30.29 -17.56 -5.30
CA GLY A 9 -31.15 -18.73 -5.24
C GLY A 9 -32.07 -18.68 -4.01
N LYS A 10 -32.74 -19.79 -3.71
CA LYS A 10 -33.68 -19.89 -2.59
C LYS A 10 -33.03 -19.68 -1.22
N GLU A 11 -31.85 -20.27 -1.01
CA GLU A 11 -31.12 -20.28 0.28
C GLU A 11 -29.64 -19.91 0.13
N TYR A 12 -29.23 -19.45 -1.04
CA TYR A 12 -27.83 -19.16 -1.35
C TYR A 12 -27.70 -17.97 -2.29
N VAL A 13 -26.52 -17.36 -2.34
CA VAL A 13 -26.13 -16.43 -3.41
C VAL A 13 -24.87 -16.97 -4.03
N LEU A 14 -24.86 -17.15 -5.35
CA LEU A 14 -23.66 -17.49 -6.09
C LEU A 14 -23.05 -16.22 -6.67
N THR A 15 -21.77 -16.07 -6.45
CA THR A 15 -20.98 -14.94 -6.95
C THR A 15 -19.85 -15.47 -7.83
N ALA A 16 -19.57 -14.79 -8.94
CA ALA A 16 -18.38 -15.05 -9.73
C ALA A 16 -17.74 -13.74 -10.18
N SER A 17 -16.41 -13.71 -10.19
CA SER A 17 -15.62 -12.56 -10.63
C SER A 17 -14.53 -13.02 -11.58
N ASN A 18 -14.21 -12.17 -12.55
CA ASN A 18 -13.04 -12.37 -13.40
C ASN A 18 -11.79 -11.86 -12.71
N LYS A 19 -10.74 -12.68 -12.71
CA LYS A 19 -9.43 -12.34 -12.14
C LYS A 19 -8.48 -11.60 -13.08
N ALA A 20 -8.82 -11.57 -14.36
CA ALA A 20 -8.04 -10.82 -15.34
C ALA A 20 -8.31 -9.32 -15.21
N PHE A 21 -7.36 -8.61 -14.63
CA PHE A 21 -7.21 -7.17 -14.73
C PHE A 21 -6.60 -6.81 -16.09
N VAL A 22 -7.31 -5.95 -16.81
CA VAL A 22 -6.96 -5.59 -18.18
C VAL A 22 -7.01 -4.09 -18.33
N ARG A 23 -5.95 -3.52 -18.91
CA ARG A 23 -5.92 -2.12 -19.33
C ARG A 23 -5.67 -2.05 -20.83
N GLY A 24 -6.73 -1.79 -21.60
CA GLY A 24 -6.70 -1.87 -23.07
C GLY A 24 -6.55 -3.32 -23.54
N ILE A 25 -5.49 -3.61 -24.29
CA ILE A 25 -5.18 -4.95 -24.83
C ILE A 25 -4.14 -5.67 -23.93
N THR A 26 -3.76 -5.11 -22.79
CA THR A 26 -2.77 -5.73 -21.90
C THR A 26 -3.45 -6.29 -20.67
N VAL A 27 -3.25 -7.60 -20.40
CA VAL A 27 -3.55 -8.18 -19.09
C VAL A 27 -2.43 -7.78 -18.15
N LEU A 28 -2.74 -6.95 -17.17
CA LEU A 28 -1.79 -6.50 -16.17
C LEU A 28 -1.71 -7.53 -15.04
N ASN A 29 -2.85 -8.02 -14.56
CA ASN A 29 -2.92 -9.09 -13.57
C ASN A 29 -3.93 -10.13 -14.04
N ASN A 30 -3.67 -11.42 -13.83
CA ASN A 30 -4.61 -12.49 -14.17
C ASN A 30 -5.19 -13.20 -12.95
N SER A 31 -4.85 -12.73 -11.76
CA SER A 31 -5.18 -13.32 -10.47
C SER A 31 -5.77 -12.32 -9.47
N ASP A 32 -6.26 -11.19 -9.96
CA ASP A 32 -6.87 -10.16 -9.13
C ASP A 32 -8.14 -10.69 -8.45
N ASP A 33 -8.21 -10.61 -7.13
CA ASP A 33 -9.42 -11.01 -6.40
C ASP A 33 -10.34 -9.81 -6.26
N LYS A 34 -11.45 -9.83 -7.00
CA LYS A 34 -12.44 -8.76 -7.03
C LYS A 34 -13.57 -8.97 -6.03
N SER A 35 -13.28 -9.75 -5.00
CA SER A 35 -14.20 -10.06 -3.92
C SER A 35 -13.54 -9.77 -2.57
N MET A 36 -14.35 -9.33 -1.62
CA MET A 36 -13.88 -9.04 -0.26
C MET A 36 -14.95 -9.40 0.75
N SER A 37 -14.58 -10.22 1.73
CA SER A 37 -15.42 -10.53 2.88
C SER A 37 -15.47 -9.33 3.81
N LEU A 38 -16.66 -8.77 4.03
CA LEU A 38 -16.85 -7.70 5.00
C LEU A 38 -16.96 -8.32 6.40
N ASN A 39 -17.89 -9.27 6.55
CA ASN A 39 -18.19 -10.01 7.78
C ASN A 39 -18.35 -11.51 7.46
N HIS A 40 -18.65 -12.35 8.45
CA HIS A 40 -18.89 -13.78 8.27
C HIS A 40 -20.03 -14.10 7.28
N HIS A 41 -20.97 -13.16 7.11
CA HIS A 41 -22.17 -13.35 6.29
C HIS A 41 -22.30 -12.42 5.10
N ASN A 42 -21.35 -11.49 4.88
CA ASN A 42 -21.42 -10.46 3.84
C ASN A 42 -20.18 -10.50 2.94
N LEU A 43 -20.39 -10.65 1.63
CA LEU A 43 -19.38 -10.62 0.60
C LEU A 43 -19.62 -9.47 -0.37
N LEU A 44 -18.62 -8.62 -0.55
CA LEU A 44 -18.62 -7.52 -1.50
C LEU A 44 -17.85 -7.91 -2.76
N LEU A 45 -18.47 -7.81 -3.93
CA LEU A 45 -17.78 -7.83 -5.22
C LEU A 45 -17.63 -6.41 -5.73
N TYR A 46 -16.52 -6.14 -6.42
CA TYR A 46 -16.24 -4.80 -6.93
C TYR A 46 -15.64 -4.81 -8.33
N SER A 47 -15.90 -3.75 -9.09
CA SER A 47 -15.31 -3.50 -10.41
C SER A 47 -15.29 -2.01 -10.69
N GLY A 48 -14.34 -1.52 -11.49
CA GLY A 48 -14.24 -0.09 -11.78
C GLY A 48 -12.81 0.39 -11.90
N MET A 49 -12.59 1.66 -11.59
CA MET A 49 -11.24 2.24 -11.63
C MET A 49 -10.38 1.72 -10.47
N GLU A 50 -9.22 1.14 -10.79
CA GLU A 50 -8.36 0.39 -9.86
C GLU A 50 -8.09 1.11 -8.53
N GLY A 51 -7.60 2.35 -8.57
CA GLY A 51 -7.26 3.10 -7.36
C GLY A 51 -8.49 3.39 -6.48
N ASP A 52 -9.64 3.65 -7.10
CA ASP A 52 -10.89 3.90 -6.39
C ASP A 52 -11.45 2.62 -5.78
N VAL A 53 -11.40 1.51 -6.53
CA VAL A 53 -11.91 0.21 -6.11
C VAL A 53 -11.16 -0.31 -4.89
N LEU A 54 -9.82 -0.30 -4.91
CA LEU A 54 -9.01 -0.79 -3.79
C LEU A 54 -9.28 0.07 -2.55
N HIS A 55 -9.15 1.39 -2.69
CA HIS A 55 -9.33 2.31 -1.57
C HIS A 55 -10.75 2.26 -0.98
N PHE A 56 -11.78 2.26 -1.84
CA PHE A 56 -13.16 2.23 -1.39
C PHE A 56 -13.52 0.91 -0.74
N SER A 57 -13.11 -0.22 -1.33
CA SER A 57 -13.41 -1.53 -0.76
C SER A 57 -12.75 -1.71 0.61
N GLU A 58 -11.46 -1.38 0.76
CA GLU A 58 -10.74 -1.46 2.04
C GLU A 58 -11.37 -0.54 3.09
N TYR A 59 -11.75 0.68 2.70
CA TYR A 59 -12.46 1.62 3.55
C TYR A 59 -13.79 1.04 4.06
N ILE A 60 -14.60 0.42 3.20
CA ILE A 60 -15.85 -0.21 3.61
C ILE A 60 -15.59 -1.37 4.57
N GLN A 61 -14.67 -2.28 4.23
CA GLN A 61 -14.35 -3.43 5.08
C GLN A 61 -13.89 -3.00 6.48
N ALA A 62 -12.95 -2.05 6.55
CA ALA A 62 -12.43 -1.57 7.82
C ALA A 62 -13.52 -0.94 8.69
N ASN A 63 -14.46 -0.17 8.10
CA ASN A 63 -15.54 0.46 8.87
C ASN A 63 -16.59 -0.55 9.35
N VAL A 64 -16.95 -1.54 8.53
CA VAL A 64 -17.92 -2.56 8.95
C VAL A 64 -17.31 -3.44 10.06
N GLN A 65 -16.04 -3.84 9.94
CA GLN A 65 -15.33 -4.57 10.99
C GLN A 65 -15.15 -3.73 12.26
N LEU A 66 -14.84 -2.44 12.14
CA LEU A 66 -14.74 -1.54 13.28
C LEU A 66 -16.08 -1.40 14.01
N TYR A 67 -17.19 -1.34 13.27
CA TYR A 67 -18.52 -1.31 13.86
C TYR A 67 -18.81 -2.59 14.65
N GLU A 68 -18.46 -3.75 14.09
CA GLU A 68 -18.60 -5.04 14.75
C GLU A 68 -17.78 -5.09 16.05
N MET A 69 -16.50 -4.72 16.00
CA MET A 69 -15.62 -4.67 17.18
C MET A 69 -16.09 -3.68 18.25
N LYS A 70 -16.72 -2.58 17.85
CA LYS A 70 -17.15 -1.54 18.80
C LYS A 70 -18.45 -1.90 19.52
N ASN A 71 -19.35 -2.60 18.84
CA ASN A 71 -20.69 -2.88 19.34
C ASN A 71 -20.88 -4.36 19.72
N ASP A 72 -19.89 -5.23 19.47
CA ASP A 72 -19.96 -6.69 19.61
C ASP A 72 -21.15 -7.32 18.86
N ILE A 73 -21.60 -6.66 17.78
CA ILE A 73 -22.77 -7.06 16.98
C ILE A 73 -22.45 -6.87 15.50
N GLU A 74 -22.71 -7.91 14.71
CA GLU A 74 -22.59 -7.84 13.25
C GLU A 74 -23.68 -6.97 12.61
N LEU A 75 -23.28 -6.15 11.64
CA LEU A 75 -24.24 -5.39 10.82
C LEU A 75 -25.02 -6.33 9.90
N ASN A 76 -26.34 -6.19 9.91
CA ASN A 76 -27.18 -6.89 8.95
C ASN A 76 -26.85 -6.46 7.51
N THR A 77 -27.10 -7.34 6.55
CA THR A 77 -26.78 -7.12 5.12
C THR A 77 -27.36 -5.80 4.61
N GLU A 78 -28.62 -5.50 4.94
CA GLU A 78 -29.30 -4.26 4.58
C GLU A 78 -28.62 -3.02 5.20
N GLY A 79 -28.14 -3.12 6.44
CA GLY A 79 -27.41 -2.06 7.12
C GLY A 79 -26.08 -1.76 6.44
N VAL A 80 -25.34 -2.81 6.07
CA VAL A 80 -24.10 -2.70 5.29
C VAL A 80 -24.38 -2.08 3.92
N ALA A 81 -25.45 -2.51 3.25
CA ALA A 81 -25.81 -2.01 1.92
C ALA A 81 -26.15 -0.50 1.95
N ASN A 82 -26.95 -0.07 2.93
CA ASN A 82 -27.30 1.34 3.13
C ASN A 82 -26.08 2.19 3.50
N PHE A 83 -25.14 1.64 4.28
CA PHE A 83 -23.88 2.31 4.59
C PHE A 83 -23.06 2.55 3.32
N ILE A 84 -22.83 1.50 2.51
CA ILE A 84 -22.10 1.61 1.23
C ILE A 84 -22.77 2.63 0.31
N TRP A 85 -24.10 2.56 0.17
CA TRP A 85 -24.86 3.49 -0.66
C TRP A 85 -24.67 4.94 -0.22
N LYS A 86 -24.75 5.20 1.09
CA LYS A 86 -24.56 6.54 1.64
C LYS A 86 -23.18 7.09 1.33
N GLU A 87 -22.13 6.28 1.50
CA GLU A 87 -20.76 6.68 1.19
C GLU A 87 -20.55 6.97 -0.30
N LEU A 88 -21.18 6.19 -1.20
CA LEU A 88 -21.17 6.47 -2.64
C LEU A 88 -21.93 7.77 -2.98
N ALA A 89 -23.10 7.98 -2.39
CA ALA A 89 -23.92 9.18 -2.59
C ALA A 89 -23.20 10.45 -2.07
N ASP A 90 -22.48 10.35 -0.96
CA ASP A 90 -21.63 11.42 -0.43
C ASP A 90 -20.43 11.68 -1.36
N SER A 91 -19.79 10.62 -1.85
CA SER A 91 -18.68 10.72 -2.81
C SER A 91 -19.08 11.39 -4.13
N LEU A 92 -20.28 11.12 -4.63
CA LEU A 92 -20.83 11.73 -5.86
C LEU A 92 -20.94 13.25 -5.79
N ARG A 93 -21.17 13.80 -4.60
CA ARG A 93 -21.24 15.25 -4.38
C ARG A 93 -19.87 15.90 -4.25
N SER A 94 -18.80 15.10 -4.20
CA SER A 94 -17.43 15.59 -4.08
C SER A 94 -16.82 15.95 -5.44
N ARG A 95 -15.64 16.59 -5.41
CA ARG A 95 -14.88 16.94 -6.62
C ARG A 95 -14.24 15.73 -7.31
N LYS A 96 -14.16 14.58 -6.62
CA LYS A 96 -13.53 13.34 -7.10
C LYS A 96 -14.40 12.14 -6.68
N PRO A 97 -15.49 11.87 -7.41
CA PRO A 97 -16.38 10.75 -7.11
C PRO A 97 -15.69 9.41 -7.37
N TYR A 98 -16.02 8.38 -6.58
CA TYR A 98 -15.51 7.03 -6.77
C TYR A 98 -16.12 6.38 -8.01
N GLY A 99 -15.29 5.95 -8.96
CA GLY A 99 -15.71 5.22 -10.14
C GLY A 99 -15.84 3.71 -9.91
N VAL A 100 -16.67 3.28 -8.96
CA VAL A 100 -16.81 1.87 -8.54
C VAL A 100 -18.22 1.32 -8.77
N ASN A 101 -18.32 0.07 -9.21
CA ASN A 101 -19.57 -0.69 -9.28
C ASN A 101 -19.45 -1.92 -8.38
N LEU A 102 -20.47 -2.18 -7.58
CA LEU A 102 -20.41 -3.14 -6.48
C LEU A 102 -21.62 -4.07 -6.48
N LEU A 103 -21.39 -5.33 -6.12
CA LEU A 103 -22.46 -6.26 -5.77
C LEU A 103 -22.26 -6.70 -4.33
N LEU A 104 -23.25 -6.49 -3.48
CA LEU A 104 -23.22 -6.97 -2.12
C LEU A 104 -24.11 -8.21 -2.02
N ALA A 105 -23.50 -9.34 -1.73
CA ALA A 105 -24.18 -10.59 -1.42
C ALA A 105 -24.12 -10.82 0.09
N GLY A 106 -25.25 -11.10 0.73
CA GLY A 106 -25.27 -11.39 2.15
C GLY A 106 -26.37 -12.35 2.57
N TYR A 107 -26.17 -12.93 3.75
CA TYR A 107 -27.12 -13.79 4.42
C TYR A 107 -27.51 -13.17 5.76
N ASP A 108 -28.79 -12.82 5.90
CA ASP A 108 -29.29 -12.32 7.17
C ASP A 108 -29.67 -13.50 8.08
N ILE A 109 -28.99 -13.59 9.24
CA ILE A 109 -29.19 -14.63 10.26
C ILE A 109 -30.60 -14.53 10.85
N VAL A 110 -31.10 -13.32 11.07
CA VAL A 110 -32.35 -13.07 11.79
C VAL A 110 -33.54 -13.45 10.93
N SER A 111 -33.57 -12.96 9.69
CA SER A 111 -34.63 -13.29 8.73
C SER A 111 -34.41 -14.63 8.02
N LYS A 112 -33.25 -15.27 8.20
CA LYS A 112 -32.81 -16.47 7.48
C LYS A 112 -32.94 -16.33 5.96
N SER A 113 -32.78 -15.11 5.46
CA SER A 113 -33.00 -14.77 4.06
C SER A 113 -31.70 -14.35 3.39
N VAL A 114 -31.54 -14.75 2.13
CA VAL A 114 -30.44 -14.27 1.28
C VAL A 114 -30.82 -12.98 0.59
N GLN A 115 -29.88 -12.05 0.54
CA GLN A 115 -30.06 -10.74 -0.09
C GLN A 115 -28.92 -10.47 -1.07
N LEU A 116 -29.27 -9.84 -2.19
CA LEU A 116 -28.34 -9.41 -3.21
C LEU A 116 -28.69 -7.97 -3.59
N TYR A 117 -27.73 -7.08 -3.43
CA TYR A 117 -27.85 -5.65 -3.73
C TYR A 117 -26.97 -5.28 -4.91
N PHE A 118 -27.56 -4.54 -5.84
CA PHE A 118 -26.89 -3.92 -6.97
C PHE A 118 -26.55 -2.47 -6.61
N LEU A 119 -25.26 -2.11 -6.71
CA LEU A 119 -24.80 -0.74 -6.55
C LEU A 119 -23.90 -0.34 -7.72
N ASP A 120 -24.13 0.85 -8.27
CA ASP A 120 -23.28 1.42 -9.31
C ASP A 120 -22.56 2.68 -8.84
N HIS A 121 -21.65 3.17 -9.68
CA HIS A 121 -20.90 4.40 -9.45
C HIS A 121 -21.79 5.66 -9.40
N LEU A 122 -23.07 5.57 -9.78
CA LEU A 122 -24.06 6.63 -9.65
C LEU A 122 -24.87 6.54 -8.35
N ALA A 123 -24.46 5.66 -7.44
CA ALA A 123 -25.16 5.36 -6.20
C ALA A 123 -26.62 4.91 -6.44
N THR A 124 -26.89 4.26 -7.57
CA THR A 124 -28.11 3.48 -7.74
C THR A 124 -28.07 2.33 -6.75
N PHE A 125 -29.19 2.07 -6.08
CA PHE A 125 -29.29 1.03 -5.06
C PHE A 125 -30.61 0.29 -5.22
N SER A 126 -30.51 -1.02 -5.46
CA SER A 126 -31.70 -1.88 -5.58
C SER A 126 -31.41 -3.32 -5.18
N THR A 127 -32.44 -3.98 -4.64
CA THR A 127 -32.43 -5.43 -4.42
C THR A 127 -32.77 -6.14 -5.73
N VAL A 128 -31.94 -7.08 -6.15
CA VAL A 128 -32.12 -7.78 -7.44
C VAL A 128 -31.96 -9.30 -7.29
N PRO A 129 -32.67 -10.10 -8.12
CA PRO A 129 -32.50 -11.56 -8.13
C PRO A 129 -31.17 -12.00 -8.76
N TYR A 130 -30.65 -11.22 -9.71
CA TYR A 130 -29.36 -11.45 -10.35
C TYR A 130 -28.79 -10.12 -10.80
N ALA A 131 -27.47 -10.06 -10.93
CA ALA A 131 -26.76 -8.87 -11.29
C ALA A 131 -25.47 -9.18 -12.04
N CYS A 132 -25.06 -8.26 -12.91
CA CYS A 132 -23.74 -8.29 -13.50
C CYS A 132 -23.24 -6.88 -13.80
N HIS A 133 -21.98 -6.60 -13.46
CA HIS A 133 -21.28 -5.39 -13.90
C HIS A 133 -20.08 -5.74 -14.76
N GLY A 134 -19.64 -4.74 -15.53
CA GLY A 134 -18.48 -4.84 -16.41
C GLY A 134 -18.85 -5.13 -17.86
N TYR A 135 -17.84 -5.33 -18.70
CA TYR A 135 -18.03 -5.41 -20.16
C TYR A 135 -18.87 -6.61 -20.62
N GLY A 136 -18.86 -7.69 -19.84
CA GLY A 136 -19.63 -8.91 -20.13
C GLY A 136 -21.10 -8.85 -19.70
N SER A 137 -21.55 -7.77 -19.05
CA SER A 137 -22.87 -7.71 -18.43
C SER A 137 -24.01 -7.89 -19.42
N TYR A 138 -23.93 -7.29 -20.61
CA TYR A 138 -24.97 -7.40 -21.63
C TYR A 138 -25.28 -8.84 -22.03
N TYR A 139 -24.24 -9.69 -22.16
CA TYR A 139 -24.41 -11.10 -22.52
C TYR A 139 -24.95 -11.92 -21.34
N VAL A 140 -24.39 -11.69 -20.15
CA VAL A 140 -24.76 -12.43 -18.94
C VAL A 140 -26.19 -12.12 -18.50
N LEU A 141 -26.58 -10.85 -18.51
CA LEU A 141 -27.95 -10.43 -18.17
C LEU A 141 -28.97 -11.04 -19.12
N SER A 142 -28.69 -11.06 -20.43
CA SER A 142 -29.57 -11.70 -21.42
C SER A 142 -29.79 -13.19 -21.16
N LEU A 143 -28.77 -13.89 -20.64
CA LEU A 143 -28.87 -15.30 -20.28
C LEU A 143 -29.62 -15.52 -18.97
N PHE A 144 -29.40 -14.63 -17.98
CA PHE A 144 -30.19 -14.65 -16.76
C PHE A 144 -31.68 -14.40 -17.07
N ASP A 145 -32.03 -13.39 -17.87
CA ASP A 145 -33.42 -13.13 -18.26
C ASP A 145 -34.09 -14.35 -18.91
N ARG A 146 -33.33 -15.19 -19.61
CA ARG A 146 -33.86 -16.36 -20.32
C ARG A 146 -33.99 -17.61 -19.46
N TYR A 147 -33.01 -17.89 -18.61
CA TYR A 147 -32.86 -19.18 -17.93
C TYR A 147 -33.03 -19.10 -16.41
N TYR A 148 -33.04 -17.89 -15.83
CA TYR A 148 -33.20 -17.73 -14.39
C TYR A 148 -34.64 -18.04 -13.95
N GLN A 149 -34.74 -18.67 -12.78
CA GLN A 149 -35.98 -18.91 -12.05
C GLN A 149 -35.77 -18.55 -10.59
N GLN A 150 -36.79 -18.00 -9.92
CA GLN A 150 -36.67 -17.54 -8.53
C GLN A 150 -36.32 -18.65 -7.54
N ASP A 151 -36.74 -19.89 -7.80
CA ASP A 151 -36.48 -21.06 -6.95
C ASP A 151 -35.36 -21.97 -7.51
N ILE A 152 -34.36 -21.40 -8.17
CA ILE A 152 -33.28 -22.18 -8.79
C ILE A 152 -32.46 -22.96 -7.76
N THR A 153 -32.32 -24.27 -7.97
CA THR A 153 -31.50 -25.15 -7.13
C THR A 153 -30.01 -24.84 -7.31
N LEU A 154 -29.17 -25.16 -6.32
CA LEU A 154 -27.73 -24.87 -6.40
C LEU A 154 -27.05 -25.50 -7.62
N ASP A 155 -27.43 -26.73 -7.96
CA ASP A 155 -26.86 -27.44 -9.12
C ASP A 155 -27.27 -26.78 -10.43
N ASP A 156 -28.52 -26.33 -10.54
CA ASP A 156 -29.00 -25.64 -11.74
C ASP A 156 -28.44 -24.21 -11.82
N GLY A 157 -28.24 -23.54 -10.69
CA GLY A 157 -27.53 -22.26 -10.61
C GLY A 157 -26.07 -22.37 -11.07
N LEU A 158 -25.37 -23.44 -10.68
CA LEU A 158 -24.01 -23.73 -11.15
C LEU A 158 -23.97 -24.05 -12.65
N LYS A 159 -24.97 -24.77 -13.18
CA LYS A 159 -25.11 -25.00 -14.63
C LYS A 159 -25.34 -23.68 -15.37
N LEU A 160 -26.22 -22.82 -14.87
CA LEU A 160 -26.51 -21.52 -15.47
C LEU A 160 -25.26 -20.62 -15.49
N LEU A 161 -24.49 -20.60 -14.40
CA LEU A 161 -23.20 -19.92 -14.35
C LEU A 161 -22.21 -20.47 -15.37
N LYS A 162 -22.17 -21.79 -15.54
CA LYS A 162 -21.30 -22.42 -16.55
C LYS A 162 -21.68 -22.00 -17.96
N ILE A 163 -22.97 -21.95 -18.28
CA ILE A 163 -23.47 -21.45 -19.57
C ILE A 163 -23.04 -19.98 -19.77
N CYS A 164 -23.19 -19.13 -18.75
CA CYS A 164 -22.77 -17.74 -18.81
C CYS A 164 -21.25 -17.61 -19.05
N LEU A 165 -20.44 -18.43 -18.38
CA LEU A 165 -18.99 -18.48 -18.57
C LEU A 165 -18.60 -18.94 -19.98
N ASP A 166 -19.30 -19.93 -20.52
CA ASP A 166 -18.99 -20.44 -21.86
C ASP A 166 -19.41 -19.45 -22.96
N GLU A 167 -20.55 -18.77 -22.83
CA GLU A 167 -20.94 -17.67 -23.72
C GLU A 167 -19.96 -16.48 -23.61
N MET A 168 -19.54 -16.10 -22.40
CA MET A 168 -18.53 -15.06 -22.24
C MET A 168 -17.21 -15.44 -22.94
N LYS A 169 -16.74 -16.69 -22.83
CA LYS A 169 -15.53 -17.15 -23.55
C LYS A 169 -15.70 -17.11 -25.07
N MET A 170 -16.89 -17.46 -25.58
CA MET A 170 -17.17 -17.50 -27.01
C MET A 170 -17.31 -16.09 -27.61
N ARG A 171 -18.00 -15.19 -26.92
CA ARG A 171 -18.37 -13.84 -27.39
C ARG A 171 -17.36 -12.76 -27.06
N LEU A 172 -16.56 -12.97 -26.02
CA LEU A 172 -15.38 -12.17 -25.69
C LEU A 172 -14.12 -13.02 -25.96
N PRO A 173 -13.86 -13.41 -27.23
CA PRO A 173 -12.72 -14.25 -27.61
C PRO A 173 -11.38 -13.54 -27.43
N ILE A 174 -11.39 -12.30 -26.95
CA ILE A 174 -10.21 -11.69 -26.37
C ILE A 174 -9.96 -12.33 -25.00
N ASP A 175 -9.63 -13.63 -25.03
CA ASP A 175 -8.55 -14.14 -24.21
C ASP A 175 -7.37 -13.24 -24.58
N LEU A 176 -7.22 -12.13 -23.87
CA LEU A 176 -6.06 -11.26 -23.98
C LEU A 176 -4.89 -12.10 -23.48
N LYS A 177 -4.41 -12.99 -24.34
CA LYS A 177 -3.06 -13.50 -24.36
C LYS A 177 -2.14 -12.34 -24.76
N GLY A 178 -2.29 -11.20 -24.10
CA GLY A 178 -1.16 -10.33 -23.86
C GLY A 178 -0.05 -11.22 -23.29
N PRO A 179 1.21 -10.93 -23.62
CA PRO A 179 2.32 -11.77 -23.21
C PRO A 179 2.27 -11.96 -21.68
N LEU A 180 2.15 -13.22 -21.27
CA LEU A 180 2.11 -13.57 -19.85
C LEU A 180 3.49 -13.30 -19.25
N ILE A 181 3.51 -12.62 -18.11
CA ILE A 181 4.74 -12.40 -17.34
C ILE A 181 5.10 -13.73 -16.67
N THR A 182 6.24 -14.29 -17.03
CA THR A 182 6.71 -15.59 -16.52
C THR A 182 7.69 -15.45 -15.37
N ASN A 183 8.51 -14.39 -15.38
CA ASN A 183 9.58 -14.19 -14.42
C ASN A 183 9.62 -12.72 -14.02
N ILE A 184 9.93 -12.44 -12.76
CA ILE A 184 10.10 -11.07 -12.26
C ILE A 184 11.55 -10.96 -11.78
N VAL A 185 12.25 -9.91 -12.23
CA VAL A 185 13.61 -9.57 -11.80
C VAL A 185 13.64 -8.10 -11.39
N PHE A 186 14.58 -7.71 -10.53
CA PHE A 186 14.65 -6.35 -10.03
C PHE A 186 16.07 -5.80 -10.09
N PHE A 187 16.19 -4.49 -10.26
CA PHE A 187 17.43 -3.74 -10.12
C PHE A 187 17.31 -2.70 -9.02
N ASP A 188 18.27 -2.71 -8.12
CA ASP A 188 18.47 -1.66 -7.13
C ASP A 188 19.39 -0.60 -7.75
N VAL A 189 18.88 0.62 -7.96
CA VAL A 189 19.57 1.67 -8.72
C VAL A 189 20.14 2.73 -7.79
N GLU A 190 21.40 3.10 -8.01
CA GLU A 190 22.09 4.16 -7.28
C GLU A 190 22.61 5.25 -8.24
N TYR A 191 22.62 6.50 -7.78
CA TYR A 191 23.24 7.62 -8.48
C TYR A 191 24.05 8.47 -7.52
N GLY A 192 25.34 8.67 -7.82
CA GLY A 192 26.25 9.45 -6.97
C GLY A 192 26.35 8.94 -5.52
N GLY A 193 26.25 7.62 -5.31
CA GLY A 193 26.27 6.99 -3.99
C GLY A 193 24.97 7.13 -3.20
N LYS A 194 23.89 7.64 -3.80
CA LYS A 194 22.55 7.66 -3.22
C LYS A 194 21.66 6.63 -3.91
N TYR A 195 20.99 5.80 -3.10
CA TYR A 195 19.97 4.89 -3.56
C TYR A 195 18.76 5.65 -4.12
N LEU A 196 18.39 5.38 -5.38
CA LEU A 196 17.28 6.01 -6.08
C LEU A 196 15.98 5.19 -5.98
N GLY A 197 16.08 3.88 -5.81
CA GLY A 197 14.93 2.99 -5.73
C GLY A 197 15.14 1.66 -6.44
N ARG A 198 14.13 0.79 -6.30
CA ARG A 198 14.06 -0.52 -6.95
C ARG A 198 13.22 -0.43 -8.21
N ILE A 199 13.72 -0.98 -9.31
CA ILE A 199 12.99 -1.14 -10.56
C ILE A 199 12.73 -2.62 -10.77
N GLU A 200 11.47 -3.03 -10.87
CA GLU A 200 11.11 -4.42 -11.15
C GLU A 200 10.69 -4.61 -12.62
N PHE A 201 11.06 -5.74 -13.20
CA PHE A 201 10.80 -6.10 -14.59
C PHE A 201 10.10 -7.45 -14.62
N GLY A 202 8.88 -7.46 -15.13
CA GLY A 202 8.15 -8.69 -15.43
C GLY A 202 8.43 -9.14 -16.86
N LEU A 203 9.17 -10.24 -17.01
CA LEU A 203 9.65 -10.79 -18.27
C LEU A 203 8.63 -11.69 -18.97
N TYR A 204 8.57 -11.65 -20.29
CA TYR A 204 7.61 -12.38 -21.14
C TYR A 204 8.13 -13.73 -21.68
N GLY A 205 8.51 -14.66 -20.80
CA GLY A 205 9.24 -15.88 -21.18
C GLY A 205 8.45 -16.88 -22.04
N LYS A 206 7.13 -16.75 -22.16
CA LYS A 206 6.34 -17.55 -23.11
C LYS A 206 6.44 -17.03 -24.56
N THR A 207 6.72 -15.74 -24.73
CA THR A 207 6.78 -15.09 -26.05
C THR A 207 8.21 -15.06 -26.59
N VAL A 208 9.19 -14.87 -25.71
CA VAL A 208 10.64 -14.75 -26.01
C VAL A 208 11.48 -15.53 -24.96
N PRO A 209 11.44 -16.87 -24.96
CA PRO A 209 12.02 -17.70 -23.91
C PRO A 209 13.55 -17.56 -23.75
N ARG A 210 14.31 -17.53 -24.85
CA ARG A 210 15.78 -17.42 -24.79
C ARG A 210 16.23 -16.03 -24.35
N THR A 211 15.51 -15.00 -24.81
CA THR A 211 15.80 -13.61 -24.43
C THR A 211 15.57 -13.39 -22.94
N VAL A 212 14.46 -13.91 -22.43
CA VAL A 212 14.09 -13.83 -21.01
C VAL A 212 15.04 -14.61 -20.12
N GLU A 213 15.42 -15.82 -20.54
CA GLU A 213 16.37 -16.62 -19.76
C GLU A 213 17.76 -15.97 -19.72
N ASN A 214 18.22 -15.37 -20.83
CA ASN A 214 19.45 -14.60 -20.87
C ASN A 214 19.40 -13.40 -19.91
N PHE A 215 18.34 -12.59 -19.98
CA PHE A 215 18.20 -11.41 -19.12
C PHE A 215 18.07 -11.78 -17.64
N ARG A 216 17.28 -12.83 -17.33
CA ARG A 216 17.09 -13.33 -15.97
C ARG A 216 18.40 -13.84 -15.37
N ALA A 217 19.12 -14.71 -16.06
CA ALA A 217 20.36 -15.29 -15.57
C ALA A 217 21.48 -14.25 -15.37
N LEU A 218 21.55 -13.23 -16.24
CA LEU A 218 22.45 -12.09 -16.06
C LEU A 218 22.03 -11.17 -14.91
N SER A 219 20.73 -11.08 -14.62
CA SER A 219 20.21 -10.32 -13.48
C SER A 219 20.46 -11.03 -12.15
N THR A 220 20.35 -12.36 -12.11
CA THR A 220 20.61 -13.17 -10.89
C THR A 220 22.10 -13.45 -10.66
N GLY A 221 22.92 -13.37 -11.71
CA GLY A 221 24.36 -13.65 -11.63
C GLY A 221 24.69 -15.15 -11.48
N GLU A 222 23.74 -16.05 -11.77
CA GLU A 222 23.87 -17.50 -11.57
C GLU A 222 25.08 -18.12 -12.29
N LYS A 223 25.56 -17.50 -13.38
CA LYS A 223 26.73 -17.96 -14.15
C LYS A 223 28.07 -17.36 -13.68
N GLY A 224 28.08 -16.65 -12.55
CA GLY A 224 29.29 -16.02 -12.00
C GLY A 224 29.64 -14.66 -12.61
N TYR A 225 28.81 -14.16 -13.54
CA TYR A 225 28.88 -12.82 -14.13
C TYR A 225 27.46 -12.31 -14.37
N GLY A 226 27.25 -10.98 -14.33
CA GLY A 226 25.92 -10.40 -14.43
C GLY A 226 25.90 -8.87 -14.40
N TYR A 227 24.71 -8.30 -14.21
CA TYR A 227 24.50 -6.85 -14.20
C TYR A 227 24.86 -6.16 -12.88
N GLN A 228 25.13 -6.92 -11.81
CA GLN A 228 25.50 -6.35 -10.52
C GLN A 228 26.80 -5.54 -10.65
N GLY A 229 26.76 -4.26 -10.25
CA GLY A 229 27.89 -3.32 -10.39
C GLY A 229 28.05 -2.72 -11.79
N SER A 230 27.21 -3.07 -12.76
CA SER A 230 27.20 -2.44 -14.08
C SER A 230 26.55 -1.06 -14.02
N LYS A 231 27.16 -0.08 -14.70
CA LYS A 231 26.56 1.25 -14.89
C LYS A 231 25.67 1.31 -16.13
N PHE A 232 24.70 2.23 -16.12
CA PHE A 232 24.02 2.67 -17.34
C PHE A 232 24.97 3.57 -18.12
N HIS A 233 25.50 3.08 -19.25
CA HIS A 233 26.53 3.79 -20.02
C HIS A 233 25.95 4.87 -20.93
N ARG A 234 24.65 4.84 -21.22
CA ARG A 234 23.98 5.85 -22.05
C ARG A 234 22.58 6.15 -21.51
N VAL A 235 22.33 7.41 -21.17
CA VAL A 235 21.04 7.90 -20.69
C VAL A 235 20.64 9.10 -21.54
N ILE A 236 19.62 8.92 -22.39
CA ILE A 236 19.12 9.99 -23.27
C ILE A 236 17.74 10.40 -22.76
N LYS A 237 17.63 11.66 -22.32
CA LYS A 237 16.38 12.24 -21.83
C LYS A 237 15.30 12.15 -22.91
N ASN A 238 14.10 11.73 -22.54
CA ASN A 238 12.95 11.55 -23.44
C ASN A 238 13.20 10.56 -24.59
N PHE A 239 14.07 9.57 -24.39
CA PHE A 239 14.27 8.52 -25.36
C PHE A 239 14.46 7.18 -24.66
N MET A 240 15.68 6.87 -24.20
CA MET A 240 15.98 5.59 -23.59
C MET A 240 17.15 5.63 -22.60
N ILE A 241 17.14 4.66 -21.69
CA ILE A 241 18.20 4.35 -20.73
C ILE A 241 18.82 3.03 -21.18
N GLN A 242 20.09 3.02 -21.57
CA GLN A 242 20.79 1.84 -22.07
C GLN A 242 21.84 1.35 -21.07
N GLY A 243 21.85 0.04 -20.85
CA GLY A 243 22.71 -0.66 -19.91
C GLY A 243 23.10 -2.06 -20.40
N GLY A 244 23.70 -2.86 -19.51
CA GLY A 244 24.01 -4.25 -19.78
C GLY A 244 25.37 -4.52 -20.44
N ASP A 245 26.22 -3.51 -20.59
CA ASP A 245 27.66 -3.70 -20.86
C ASP A 245 28.42 -3.80 -19.53
N PHE A 246 28.50 -5.02 -19.00
CA PHE A 246 29.24 -5.34 -17.77
C PHE A 246 30.71 -5.71 -18.02
N THR A 247 31.18 -5.69 -19.28
CA THR A 247 32.55 -6.11 -19.63
C THR A 247 33.49 -4.94 -19.83
N ARG A 248 33.07 -3.91 -20.57
CA ARG A 248 33.89 -2.73 -20.89
C ARG A 248 33.29 -1.46 -20.31
N GLY A 249 31.96 -1.44 -20.11
CA GLY A 249 31.24 -0.33 -19.50
C GLY A 249 31.17 0.94 -20.37
N ASP A 250 31.48 0.84 -21.66
CA ASP A 250 31.49 1.94 -22.64
C ASP A 250 30.40 1.77 -23.71
N GLY A 251 29.66 0.66 -23.69
CA GLY A 251 28.62 0.33 -24.66
C GLY A 251 29.12 -0.49 -25.85
N THR A 252 30.39 -0.89 -25.88
CA THR A 252 30.95 -1.78 -26.91
C THR A 252 31.07 -3.23 -26.46
N GLY A 253 30.90 -3.49 -25.17
CA GLY A 253 31.03 -4.82 -24.58
C GLY A 253 29.70 -5.51 -24.27
N GLY A 254 29.79 -6.68 -23.66
CA GLY A 254 28.66 -7.50 -23.26
C GLY A 254 28.72 -8.90 -23.84
N LYS A 255 28.19 -9.87 -23.09
CA LYS A 255 28.17 -11.28 -23.49
C LYS A 255 26.90 -11.96 -22.99
N SER A 256 26.30 -12.78 -23.84
CA SER A 256 25.11 -13.55 -23.47
C SER A 256 25.46 -14.80 -22.66
N ILE A 257 24.46 -15.42 -22.04
CA ILE A 257 24.63 -16.73 -21.38
C ILE A 257 24.87 -17.89 -22.35
N TYR A 258 24.70 -17.65 -23.66
CA TYR A 258 24.82 -18.64 -24.73
C TYR A 258 26.09 -18.47 -25.58
N GLY A 259 26.97 -17.50 -25.23
CA GLY A 259 28.12 -17.11 -26.04
C GLY A 259 28.11 -15.61 -26.33
N ASP A 260 28.79 -15.19 -27.39
CA ASP A 260 28.95 -13.75 -27.66
C ASP A 260 27.65 -13.09 -28.16
N LYS A 261 26.88 -13.79 -29.02
CA LYS A 261 25.59 -13.31 -29.57
C LYS A 261 24.58 -14.44 -29.71
N PHE A 262 23.29 -14.11 -29.74
CA PHE A 262 22.19 -15.06 -30.00
C PHE A 262 21.11 -14.46 -30.93
N PRO A 263 20.36 -15.31 -31.66
CA PRO A 263 19.39 -14.88 -32.69
C PRO A 263 18.14 -14.21 -32.10
N ASP A 264 17.44 -13.43 -32.94
CA ASP A 264 16.18 -12.76 -32.58
C ASP A 264 15.04 -13.78 -32.52
N GLU A 265 14.15 -13.67 -31.52
CA GLU A 265 13.04 -14.62 -31.36
C GLU A 265 11.74 -14.12 -31.99
N ASN A 266 11.27 -12.94 -31.59
CA ASN A 266 9.92 -12.51 -31.92
C ASN A 266 9.77 -10.98 -31.89
N PHE A 267 9.11 -10.41 -32.91
CA PHE A 267 8.85 -8.96 -33.06
C PHE A 267 7.36 -8.61 -32.90
N LYS A 268 6.58 -9.47 -32.25
CA LYS A 268 5.12 -9.29 -32.10
C LYS A 268 4.73 -8.20 -31.10
N LEU A 269 5.63 -7.85 -30.19
CA LEU A 269 5.42 -6.79 -29.21
C LEU A 269 5.89 -5.46 -29.81
N ARG A 270 5.29 -4.34 -29.36
CA ARG A 270 5.53 -2.99 -29.88
C ARG A 270 5.84 -2.02 -28.75
N HIS A 271 6.65 -1.00 -29.02
CA HIS A 271 7.10 0.02 -28.06
C HIS A 271 6.05 1.12 -27.83
N ILE A 272 4.84 0.72 -27.43
CA ILE A 272 3.64 1.58 -27.31
C ILE A 272 3.66 2.44 -26.03
N LYS A 273 4.50 2.12 -25.05
CA LYS A 273 4.49 2.79 -23.73
C LYS A 273 5.90 3.02 -23.18
N PRO A 274 6.07 4.03 -22.30
CA PRO A 274 7.29 4.17 -21.52
C PRO A 274 7.46 3.01 -20.53
N GLY A 275 8.70 2.65 -20.21
CA GLY A 275 9.04 1.56 -19.29
C GLY A 275 9.16 0.19 -19.95
N ILE A 276 9.22 0.12 -21.29
CA ILE A 276 9.41 -1.13 -22.03
C ILE A 276 10.89 -1.47 -22.06
N LEU A 277 11.22 -2.73 -21.72
CA LEU A 277 12.57 -3.28 -21.77
C LEU A 277 12.77 -4.09 -23.05
N SER A 278 13.80 -3.74 -23.81
CA SER A 278 14.18 -4.40 -25.06
C SER A 278 15.69 -4.63 -25.14
N MET A 279 16.10 -5.67 -25.87
CA MET A 279 17.52 -5.95 -26.10
C MET A 279 18.11 -5.00 -27.14
N ALA A 280 19.30 -4.48 -26.86
CA ALA A 280 20.08 -3.72 -27.82
C ALA A 280 20.87 -4.69 -28.70
N ASN A 281 20.73 -4.55 -30.01
CA ASN A 281 21.44 -5.35 -31.02
C ASN A 281 22.15 -4.43 -32.02
N ALA A 282 23.13 -4.95 -32.74
CA ALA A 282 23.90 -4.24 -33.77
C ALA A 282 23.43 -4.58 -35.20
N GLY A 283 22.22 -5.14 -35.32
CA GLY A 283 21.68 -5.76 -36.53
C GLY A 283 20.89 -7.02 -36.20
N LYS A 284 20.24 -7.62 -37.21
CA LYS A 284 19.47 -8.87 -37.06
C LYS A 284 20.32 -9.97 -36.45
N ASP A 285 19.75 -10.72 -35.52
CA ASP A 285 20.34 -11.89 -34.86
C ASP A 285 21.62 -11.62 -34.05
N THR A 286 21.78 -10.39 -33.56
CA THR A 286 22.99 -9.99 -32.79
C THR A 286 22.68 -9.57 -31.35
N ASN A 287 21.71 -10.22 -30.71
CA ASN A 287 21.41 -9.95 -29.30
C ASN A 287 22.55 -10.42 -28.39
N GLY A 288 22.87 -9.61 -27.37
CA GLY A 288 23.92 -9.88 -26.40
C GLY A 288 23.43 -9.74 -24.97
N SER A 289 24.12 -8.94 -24.16
CA SER A 289 23.67 -8.57 -22.81
C SER A 289 23.19 -7.12 -22.70
N GLN A 290 23.38 -6.32 -23.73
CA GLN A 290 22.96 -4.94 -23.70
C GLN A 290 21.45 -4.83 -23.86
N PHE A 291 20.85 -3.92 -23.11
CA PHE A 291 19.42 -3.65 -23.13
C PHE A 291 19.16 -2.15 -23.03
N PHE A 292 17.96 -1.74 -23.41
CA PHE A 292 17.48 -0.38 -23.19
C PHE A 292 16.07 -0.39 -22.61
N ILE A 293 15.79 0.65 -21.83
CA ILE A 293 14.48 0.94 -21.25
C ILE A 293 13.98 2.22 -21.89
N THR A 294 12.81 2.17 -22.52
CA THR A 294 12.21 3.36 -23.14
C THR A 294 11.64 4.30 -22.08
N THR A 295 11.83 5.61 -22.23
CA THR A 295 11.21 6.63 -21.35
C THR A 295 10.02 7.32 -21.99
N VAL A 296 9.77 7.07 -23.28
CA VAL A 296 8.66 7.58 -24.09
C VAL A 296 8.19 6.49 -25.04
N GLU A 297 7.05 6.69 -25.73
CA GLU A 297 6.61 5.82 -26.82
C GLU A 297 7.57 5.97 -28.02
N THR A 298 8.06 4.85 -28.55
CA THR A 298 9.10 4.84 -29.59
C THR A 298 8.74 3.88 -30.74
N PRO A 299 7.69 4.18 -31.54
CA PRO A 299 7.16 3.25 -32.54
C PRO A 299 8.16 2.98 -33.70
N TRP A 300 9.15 3.85 -33.90
CA TRP A 300 10.20 3.65 -34.90
C TRP A 300 11.23 2.55 -34.56
N LEU A 301 11.19 2.00 -33.34
CA LEU A 301 12.01 0.86 -32.90
C LEU A 301 11.31 -0.49 -33.15
N ASP A 302 10.03 -0.48 -33.50
CA ASP A 302 9.24 -1.69 -33.75
C ASP A 302 9.81 -2.49 -34.93
N GLY A 303 9.87 -3.82 -34.78
CA GLY A 303 10.36 -4.74 -35.81
C GLY A 303 11.89 -4.80 -35.97
N LYS A 304 12.65 -4.03 -35.19
CA LYS A 304 14.14 -4.04 -35.19
C LYS A 304 14.76 -4.62 -33.93
N HIS A 305 14.05 -4.58 -32.80
CA HIS A 305 14.52 -5.01 -31.50
C HIS A 305 13.58 -6.03 -30.87
N VAL A 306 14.13 -6.99 -30.13
CA VAL A 306 13.36 -8.02 -29.42
C VAL A 306 12.99 -7.50 -28.04
N GLU A 307 11.68 -7.44 -27.76
CA GLU A 307 11.11 -6.93 -26.52
C GLU A 307 10.94 -8.07 -25.50
N SER A 308 11.21 -7.80 -24.22
CA SER A 308 11.33 -8.87 -23.22
C SER A 308 10.60 -8.66 -21.90
N ALA A 309 10.21 -7.43 -21.50
CA ALA A 309 9.61 -7.22 -20.17
C ALA A 309 8.72 -5.97 -19.97
N THR A 310 7.84 -6.05 -18.96
CA THR A 310 7.10 -4.98 -18.27
C THR A 310 6.93 -5.33 -16.77
N HIS A 311 7.13 -4.41 -15.84
CA HIS A 311 6.95 -4.56 -14.36
C HIS A 311 5.62 -5.25 -13.94
N ASN A 312 5.60 -6.18 -12.94
CA ASN A 312 4.37 -6.71 -12.24
C ASN A 312 4.64 -7.77 -11.12
N ASP A 313 3.66 -7.98 -10.21
CA ASP A 313 3.62 -8.92 -9.05
C ASP A 313 2.49 -10.03 -9.12
N LYS A 314 2.52 -11.04 -8.22
CA LYS A 314 2.15 -12.50 -8.35
C LYS A 314 0.76 -13.06 -7.84
N PRO A 315 0.41 -14.40 -8.00
CA PRO A 315 -0.98 -14.96 -8.15
C PRO A 315 -1.48 -16.18 -7.30
N GLN A 316 -2.82 -16.47 -7.26
CA GLN A 316 -3.53 -17.80 -7.37
C GLN A 316 -5.11 -17.71 -7.32
N ILE A 317 -5.85 -18.74 -7.77
CA ILE A 317 -7.31 -18.71 -8.07
C ILE A 317 -8.17 -19.59 -7.14
N ASP A 318 -9.15 -19.01 -6.42
CA ASP A 318 -10.32 -19.70 -5.82
C ASP A 318 -11.69 -19.33 -6.44
N ILE A 319 -12.64 -20.28 -6.37
CA ILE A 319 -14.09 -20.12 -6.61
C ILE A 319 -14.76 -20.19 -5.25
N VAL A 320 -15.45 -19.11 -4.83
CA VAL A 320 -16.09 -19.02 -3.51
C VAL A 320 -17.58 -19.33 -3.65
N ILE A 321 -18.03 -20.43 -3.04
CA ILE A 321 -19.45 -20.79 -2.90
C ILE A 321 -19.85 -20.49 -1.45
N ILE A 322 -20.78 -19.57 -1.24
CA ILE A 322 -21.33 -19.28 0.09
C ILE A 322 -22.49 -20.25 0.36
N LYS A 323 -22.28 -21.23 1.24
CA LYS A 323 -23.35 -21.90 1.99
C LYS A 323 -23.13 -21.59 3.46
N SER A 324 -24.18 -21.12 4.14
CA SER A 324 -24.16 -20.73 5.55
C SER A 324 -23.92 -21.96 6.45
N GLY A 325 -22.87 -21.86 7.26
CA GLY A 325 -22.38 -22.89 8.19
C GLY A 325 -21.06 -23.50 7.73
N GLU A 326 -19.93 -22.93 8.20
CA GLU A 326 -18.53 -23.33 7.92
C GLU A 326 -17.95 -22.94 6.55
N LEU A 327 -16.91 -22.08 6.59
CA LEU A 327 -16.13 -21.60 5.45
C LEU A 327 -15.33 -22.75 4.80
N HIS A 328 -15.78 -23.21 3.63
CA HIS A 328 -15.05 -24.20 2.83
C HIS A 328 -14.70 -23.68 1.42
N ASN A 329 -13.41 -23.44 1.17
CA ASN A 329 -12.85 -23.23 -0.17
C ASN A 329 -12.85 -24.57 -0.94
N ILE A 330 -13.71 -24.71 -1.95
CA ILE A 330 -13.76 -25.91 -2.80
C ILE A 330 -13.08 -25.62 -4.15
N SER A 331 -11.84 -26.05 -4.28
CA SER A 331 -11.14 -26.18 -5.56
C SER A 331 -11.62 -27.43 -6.31
N LEU A 332 -12.16 -27.27 -7.53
CA LEU A 332 -12.74 -28.32 -8.40
C LEU A 332 -11.76 -29.40 -8.94
N LYS A 333 -10.72 -29.80 -8.19
CA LYS A 333 -9.68 -30.74 -8.66
C LYS A 333 -9.73 -32.17 -8.11
N LYS A 334 -10.70 -32.55 -7.27
CA LYS A 334 -10.76 -33.92 -6.69
C LYS A 334 -11.87 -34.78 -7.28
N LEU A 335 -11.60 -35.39 -8.42
CA LEU A 335 -12.12 -36.72 -8.79
C LEU A 335 -10.90 -37.66 -8.82
N ASN A 336 -10.69 -38.38 -7.72
CA ASN A 336 -9.50 -39.23 -7.54
C ASN A 336 -9.68 -40.60 -8.21
N MET A 337 -8.74 -40.94 -9.10
CA MET A 337 -8.40 -42.31 -9.47
C MET A 337 -7.68 -43.02 -8.30
N ALA A 338 -7.91 -44.32 -8.17
CA ALA A 338 -7.43 -45.17 -7.08
C ALA A 338 -5.88 -45.23 -6.95
N LYS A 339 -5.38 -45.20 -5.71
CA LYS A 339 -3.94 -45.25 -5.38
C LYS A 339 -3.42 -46.69 -5.37
N THR A 340 -2.52 -47.03 -6.29
CA THR A 340 -1.64 -48.22 -6.17
C THR A 340 -0.35 -47.83 -5.42
N LYS A 341 0.07 -48.60 -4.42
CA LYS A 341 1.30 -48.36 -3.64
C LYS A 341 2.56 -48.55 -4.52
N LYS A 342 3.28 -47.46 -4.84
CA LYS A 342 4.64 -47.53 -5.41
C LYS A 342 5.71 -47.50 -4.31
N LYS A 343 6.74 -48.36 -4.42
CA LYS A 343 7.92 -48.41 -3.54
C LYS A 343 8.74 -47.11 -3.64
N LYS A 344 9.28 -46.63 -2.51
CA LYS A 344 10.16 -45.45 -2.44
C LYS A 344 11.58 -45.84 -2.90
N TYR A 345 12.12 -45.12 -3.88
CA TYR A 345 13.37 -45.47 -4.56
C TYR A 345 14.67 -45.05 -3.84
N ILE A 346 14.58 -44.27 -2.76
CA ILE A 346 15.76 -43.85 -1.98
C ILE A 346 15.42 -43.87 -0.49
N SER A 347 16.07 -44.76 0.25
CA SER A 347 16.04 -44.80 1.72
C SER A 347 17.41 -44.40 2.26
N VAL A 348 17.52 -43.20 2.81
CA VAL A 348 18.73 -42.74 3.51
C VAL A 348 18.59 -42.89 5.01
N LYS A 349 19.72 -43.10 5.70
CA LYS A 349 19.80 -43.17 7.17
C LYS A 349 19.56 -41.78 7.75
N ARG A 350 18.70 -41.66 8.75
CA ARG A 350 18.33 -40.34 9.33
C ARG A 350 19.52 -39.75 10.09
N MET A 351 19.95 -38.55 9.67
CA MET A 351 20.88 -37.70 10.41
C MET A 351 20.13 -36.59 11.14
N ILE A 352 20.75 -36.05 12.20
CA ILE A 352 20.20 -34.92 12.96
C ILE A 352 20.12 -33.68 12.06
N SER A 353 18.95 -33.05 12.06
CA SER A 353 18.65 -31.85 11.27
C SER A 353 19.24 -30.60 11.92
N SER A 354 19.63 -29.62 11.13
CA SER A 354 20.07 -28.29 11.60
C SER A 354 19.00 -27.56 12.43
N HIS A 355 17.73 -27.96 12.31
CA HIS A 355 16.59 -27.42 13.06
C HIS A 355 16.22 -28.25 14.30
N ASP A 356 17.05 -29.23 14.69
CA ASP A 356 16.80 -30.02 15.89
C ASP A 356 16.93 -29.13 17.13
N GLN A 357 15.89 -29.09 17.95
CA GLN A 357 15.77 -28.19 19.11
C GLN A 357 16.85 -28.42 20.16
N ARG A 358 17.53 -29.58 20.11
CA ARG A 358 18.67 -29.93 20.96
C ARG A 358 19.95 -29.14 20.65
N LEU A 359 20.03 -28.47 19.49
CA LEU A 359 21.22 -27.72 19.05
C LEU A 359 21.23 -26.24 19.49
N SER A 360 20.11 -25.69 19.99
CA SER A 360 20.00 -24.25 20.31
C SER A 360 20.05 -23.96 21.81
N ASN A 361 21.14 -23.37 22.30
CA ASN A 361 21.20 -22.63 23.58
C ASN A 361 20.44 -21.30 23.47
N SER A 362 19.13 -21.36 23.23
CA SER A 362 18.29 -20.18 22.93
C SER A 362 17.04 -20.12 23.81
N ASP A 363 17.16 -20.49 25.08
CA ASP A 363 16.04 -20.43 26.02
C ASP A 363 15.60 -18.99 26.35
N LYS A 364 16.42 -17.98 26.04
CA LYS A 364 16.03 -16.55 26.17
C LYS A 364 15.34 -15.94 24.95
N LYS A 365 15.46 -16.53 23.74
CA LYS A 365 14.86 -15.94 22.52
C LYS A 365 13.47 -16.49 22.19
N LYS A 366 13.13 -17.69 22.65
CA LYS A 366 11.83 -18.31 22.34
C LYS A 366 10.68 -17.67 23.13
N SER A 367 10.87 -17.31 24.39
CA SER A 367 9.81 -16.74 25.24
C SER A 367 9.32 -15.36 24.76
N GLU A 368 10.20 -14.46 24.35
CA GLU A 368 9.80 -13.12 23.84
C GLU A 368 9.09 -13.22 22.47
N SER A 369 9.55 -14.10 21.58
CA SER A 369 9.00 -14.23 20.23
C SER A 369 7.67 -14.98 20.12
N GLU A 370 7.35 -15.83 21.11
CA GLU A 370 6.08 -16.57 21.13
C GLU A 370 4.94 -15.75 21.76
N ILE A 371 5.24 -14.86 22.70
CA ILE A 371 4.25 -13.95 23.30
C ILE A 371 3.87 -12.86 22.27
N SER A 372 4.83 -12.33 21.50
CA SER A 372 4.57 -11.29 20.50
C SER A 372 3.74 -11.74 19.28
N LYS A 373 3.60 -13.05 19.04
CA LYS A 373 2.84 -13.59 17.90
C LYS A 373 1.36 -13.86 18.21
N ARG A 374 0.98 -13.96 19.49
CA ARG A 374 -0.39 -14.32 19.88
C ARG A 374 -1.34 -13.12 19.85
N ASP A 375 -0.83 -11.93 20.16
CA ASP A 375 -1.59 -10.68 20.11
C ASP A 375 -0.83 -9.63 19.28
N ILE A 376 -0.91 -9.72 17.95
CA ILE A 376 -0.34 -8.69 17.06
C ILE A 376 -1.29 -7.50 17.06
N VAL A 377 -1.21 -6.65 18.09
CA VAL A 377 -1.97 -5.39 18.14
C VAL A 377 -1.20 -4.34 17.32
N HIS A 378 -1.77 -3.94 16.19
CA HIS A 378 -1.22 -2.87 15.36
C HIS A 378 -1.73 -1.51 15.85
N GLU A 379 -0.97 -0.85 16.72
CA GLU A 379 -1.35 0.47 17.24
C GLU A 379 -0.98 1.57 16.22
N ILE A 380 -1.96 2.00 15.42
CA ILE A 380 -1.83 3.18 14.57
C ILE A 380 -2.26 4.39 15.41
N PRO A 381 -1.35 5.32 15.76
CA PRO A 381 -1.73 6.51 16.51
C PRO A 381 -2.68 7.37 15.67
N ARG A 382 -3.89 7.61 16.20
CA ARG A 382 -4.89 8.45 15.54
C ARG A 382 -4.41 9.90 15.53
N VAL A 383 -4.62 10.60 14.41
CA VAL A 383 -4.38 12.05 14.32
C VAL A 383 -5.36 12.77 15.25
N SER A 384 -4.87 13.74 16.02
CA SER A 384 -5.70 14.49 16.98
C SER A 384 -6.86 15.20 16.27
N SER A 385 -8.06 15.12 16.86
CA SER A 385 -9.28 15.78 16.36
C SER A 385 -9.20 17.30 16.32
N SER A 386 -8.26 17.90 17.05
CA SER A 386 -7.99 19.34 17.04
C SER A 386 -7.33 19.82 15.74
N LEU A 387 -6.75 18.91 14.94
CA LEU A 387 -6.10 19.23 13.68
C LEU A 387 -7.11 19.22 12.52
N PHE A 388 -7.20 20.34 11.81
CA PHE A 388 -7.79 20.40 10.47
C PHE A 388 -6.66 20.47 9.44
N PHE A 389 -6.36 19.32 8.82
CA PHE A 389 -5.11 19.11 8.05
C PHE A 389 -3.88 19.41 8.91
N GLN A 390 -3.21 20.54 8.67
CA GLN A 390 -2.05 21.01 9.45
C GLN A 390 -2.40 22.17 10.39
N TYR A 391 -3.63 22.70 10.32
CA TYR A 391 -4.06 23.80 11.17
C TYR A 391 -4.63 23.28 12.48
N ASN A 392 -4.19 23.85 13.59
CA ASN A 392 -4.58 23.40 14.92
C ASN A 392 -5.64 24.32 15.52
N LYS A 393 -6.86 23.80 15.68
CA LYS A 393 -8.03 24.53 16.18
C LYS A 393 -8.06 24.65 17.71
N SER A 394 -7.27 23.86 18.44
CA SER A 394 -7.22 23.93 19.92
C SER A 394 -6.38 25.08 20.45
N LEU A 395 -5.58 25.73 19.58
CA LEU A 395 -4.75 26.86 19.96
C LEU A 395 -5.59 28.14 19.98
N GLY A 396 -5.81 28.67 21.17
CA GLY A 396 -6.45 29.95 21.39
C GLY A 396 -5.92 30.63 22.65
N PRO A 397 -6.19 31.93 22.84
CA PRO A 397 -5.84 32.62 24.06
C PRO A 397 -6.66 32.10 25.26
N PRO A 398 -6.07 31.87 26.44
CA PRO A 398 -4.65 32.09 26.75
C PRO A 398 -3.73 31.03 26.13
N TYR A 399 -2.63 31.46 25.51
CA TYR A 399 -1.69 30.55 24.88
C TYR A 399 -0.79 29.87 25.91
N HIS A 400 -0.72 28.55 25.85
CA HIS A 400 0.15 27.74 26.71
C HIS A 400 1.51 27.53 26.01
N VAL A 401 2.60 28.03 26.58
CA VAL A 401 3.93 28.02 25.94
C VAL A 401 4.91 27.15 26.72
N LEU A 402 5.39 26.06 26.13
CA LEU A 402 6.46 25.22 26.71
C LEU A 402 7.81 25.89 26.48
N VAL A 403 8.58 26.06 27.56
CA VAL A 403 9.87 26.77 27.51
C VAL A 403 11.03 25.80 27.68
N ASP A 404 12.01 25.93 26.79
CA ASP A 404 13.26 25.17 26.78
C ASP A 404 14.42 25.95 27.44
N THR A 405 15.46 25.26 27.90
CA THR A 405 16.64 25.82 28.58
C THR A 405 17.38 26.82 27.69
N ASN A 406 17.58 26.46 26.42
CA ASN A 406 18.25 27.29 25.43
C ASN A 406 17.49 28.60 25.20
N PHE A 407 16.16 28.55 25.14
CA PHE A 407 15.35 29.74 24.94
C PHE A 407 15.54 30.77 26.07
N ILE A 408 15.49 30.33 27.33
CA ILE A 408 15.72 31.19 28.50
C ILE A 408 17.10 31.87 28.41
N ASN A 409 18.13 31.11 28.06
CA ASN A 409 19.49 31.62 27.92
C ASN A 409 19.60 32.69 26.81
N PHE A 410 18.93 32.48 25.67
CA PHE A 410 18.89 33.46 24.58
C PHE A 410 18.10 34.72 24.95
N CYS A 411 17.01 34.61 25.72
CA CYS A 411 16.26 35.76 26.22
C CYS A 411 17.11 36.62 27.16
N ILE A 412 17.85 36.00 28.09
CA ILE A 412 18.77 36.70 29.00
C ILE A 412 19.87 37.40 28.21
N LYS A 413 20.49 36.71 27.24
CA LYS A 413 21.55 37.27 26.41
C LYS A 413 21.09 38.51 25.62
N ASN A 414 19.86 38.49 25.12
CA ASN A 414 19.28 39.59 24.34
C ASN A 414 18.50 40.60 25.19
N LYS A 415 18.50 40.45 26.53
CA LYS A 415 17.79 41.32 27.49
C LYS A 415 16.30 41.45 27.22
N ILE A 416 15.65 40.33 26.86
CA ILE A 416 14.22 40.26 26.60
C ILE A 416 13.53 39.71 27.85
N ASP A 417 12.54 40.44 28.36
CA ASP A 417 11.61 39.92 29.37
C ASP A 417 10.75 38.85 28.72
N ILE A 418 10.76 37.63 29.27
CA ILE A 418 10.15 36.46 28.67
C ILE A 418 8.62 36.62 28.57
N ILE A 419 7.97 37.04 29.66
CA ILE A 419 6.51 37.10 29.73
C ILE A 419 6.00 38.25 28.88
N LYS A 420 6.59 39.44 29.06
CA LYS A 420 6.25 40.61 28.26
C LYS A 420 6.53 40.37 26.77
N GLY A 421 7.68 39.78 26.46
CA GLY A 421 8.05 39.44 25.08
C GLY A 421 7.09 38.45 24.43
N MET A 422 6.57 37.46 25.18
CA MET A 422 5.56 36.52 24.68
C MET A 422 4.24 37.23 24.37
N MET A 423 3.78 38.08 25.29
CA MET A 423 2.54 38.85 25.10
C MET A 423 2.66 39.85 23.94
N ASP A 424 3.78 40.55 23.82
CA ASP A 424 4.05 41.48 22.72
C ASP A 424 4.16 40.75 21.35
N CYS A 425 4.57 39.48 21.35
CA CYS A 425 4.70 38.68 20.12
C CYS A 425 3.36 38.06 19.67
N LEU A 426 2.53 37.62 20.61
CA LEU A 426 1.27 36.92 20.31
C LEU A 426 0.02 37.82 20.41
N TYR A 427 0.20 39.08 20.84
CA TYR A 427 -0.89 40.03 21.12
C TYR A 427 -2.00 39.46 22.02
N ALA A 428 -1.62 38.54 22.92
CA ALA A 428 -2.55 37.75 23.72
C ALA A 428 -1.93 37.32 25.05
N LYS A 429 -2.78 36.92 26.00
CA LYS A 429 -2.34 36.38 27.29
C LYS A 429 -1.61 35.05 27.07
N CYS A 430 -0.42 34.93 27.65
CA CYS A 430 0.44 33.75 27.55
C CYS A 430 0.72 33.17 28.94
N ILE A 431 0.69 31.85 29.06
CA ILE A 431 1.03 31.11 30.27
C ILE A 431 2.27 30.26 29.95
N PRO A 432 3.45 30.63 30.48
CA PRO A 432 4.67 29.88 30.22
C PRO A 432 4.78 28.68 31.16
N TYR A 433 5.10 27.52 30.59
CA TYR A 433 5.28 26.26 31.30
C TYR A 433 6.74 25.82 31.27
N ILE A 434 7.21 25.33 32.41
CA ILE A 434 8.54 24.70 32.55
C ILE A 434 8.36 23.28 33.05
N THR A 435 8.95 22.33 32.33
CA THR A 435 8.96 20.92 32.71
C THR A 435 10.06 20.62 33.73
N ASP A 436 9.86 19.59 34.55
CA ASP A 436 10.87 19.17 35.52
C ASP A 436 12.21 18.78 34.89
N CYS A 437 12.20 18.24 33.66
CA CYS A 437 13.42 17.92 32.94
C CYS A 437 14.21 19.18 32.52
N VAL A 438 13.55 20.20 31.99
CA VAL A 438 14.17 21.51 31.66
C VAL A 438 14.73 22.16 32.93
N MET A 439 13.98 22.07 34.04
CA MET A 439 14.45 22.57 35.33
C MET A 439 15.69 21.80 35.82
N GLY A 440 15.68 20.48 35.70
CA GLY A 440 16.83 19.63 36.04
C GLY A 440 18.06 19.88 35.16
N GLU A 441 17.89 20.20 33.88
CA GLU A 441 18.98 20.61 33.00
C GLU A 441 19.57 21.96 33.43
N LEU A 442 18.74 22.96 33.75
CA LEU A 442 19.21 24.26 34.27
C LEU A 442 19.99 24.10 35.58
N GLU A 443 19.56 23.19 36.46
CA GLU A 443 20.26 22.89 37.71
C GLU A 443 21.62 22.21 37.46
N LYS A 444 21.69 21.30 36.49
CA LYS A 444 22.95 20.63 36.09
C LYS A 444 23.98 21.57 35.47
N LEU A 445 23.55 22.62 34.78
CA LEU A 445 24.44 23.61 34.16
C LEU A 445 25.22 24.47 35.17
N GLY A 446 24.87 24.39 36.46
CA GLY A 446 25.66 24.92 37.58
C GLY A 446 25.60 26.43 37.77
N SER A 447 26.59 26.98 38.50
CA SER A 447 26.57 28.36 39.00
C SER A 447 26.56 29.46 37.92
N LYS A 448 27.04 29.15 36.70
CA LYS A 448 27.07 30.09 35.57
C LYS A 448 25.67 30.50 35.09
N PHE A 449 24.65 29.67 35.32
CA PHE A 449 23.28 29.90 34.86
C PHE A 449 22.31 30.24 36.01
N ARG A 450 22.83 30.74 37.14
CA ARG A 450 22.02 31.10 38.32
C ARG A 450 20.92 32.12 38.04
N ILE A 451 21.16 33.05 37.11
CA ILE A 451 20.16 34.04 36.67
C ILE A 451 19.00 33.34 35.94
N ALA A 452 19.32 32.42 35.02
CA ALA A 452 18.33 31.63 34.30
C ALA A 452 17.49 30.76 35.24
N LEU A 453 18.14 30.12 36.21
CA LEU A 453 17.46 29.34 37.24
C LEU A 453 16.51 30.19 38.09
N ARG A 454 16.89 31.42 38.44
CA ARG A 454 16.04 32.34 39.21
C ARG A 454 14.81 32.77 38.41
N ILE A 455 14.97 33.03 37.11
CA ILE A 455 13.86 33.37 36.20
C ILE A 455 12.93 32.16 36.03
N ALA A 456 13.48 30.96 35.86
CA ALA A 456 12.70 29.73 35.73
C ALA A 456 11.89 29.37 37.00
N ARG A 457 12.31 29.86 38.18
CA ARG A 457 11.61 29.68 39.47
C ARG A 457 10.60 30.77 39.78
N ASP A 458 10.42 31.73 38.88
CA ASP A 458 9.45 32.81 39.07
C ASP A 458 8.02 32.22 39.11
N PRO A 459 7.16 32.65 40.05
CA PRO A 459 5.77 32.18 40.17
C PRO A 459 4.92 32.38 38.91
N TYR A 460 5.33 33.24 37.98
CA TYR A 460 4.65 33.36 36.70
C TYR A 460 4.85 32.16 35.75
N PHE A 461 5.85 31.30 36.01
CA PHE A 461 6.01 30.04 35.28
C PHE A 461 5.24 28.91 35.97
N GLU A 462 4.37 28.25 35.23
CA GLU A 462 3.67 27.06 35.70
C GLU A 462 4.55 25.82 35.52
N ARG A 463 4.68 25.02 36.58
CA ARG A 463 5.56 23.85 36.57
C ARG A 463 4.79 22.60 36.14
N LEU A 464 5.32 21.88 35.16
CA LEU A 464 4.74 20.62 34.66
C LEU A 464 5.57 19.41 35.12
N PRO A 465 4.99 18.52 35.95
CA PRO A 465 5.69 17.33 36.40
C PRO A 465 5.91 16.34 35.26
N CYS A 466 7.05 15.64 35.31
CA CYS A 466 7.47 14.66 34.30
C CYS A 466 7.58 13.26 34.91
N SER A 467 7.02 12.25 34.23
CA SER A 467 6.93 10.86 34.72
C SER A 467 7.87 9.91 33.96
N HIS A 468 9.06 10.36 33.58
CA HIS A 468 10.03 9.56 32.83
C HIS A 468 11.37 9.47 33.56
N PHE A 469 12.09 8.36 33.35
CA PHE A 469 13.42 8.18 33.89
C PHE A 469 14.46 8.91 33.03
N GLY A 470 15.20 9.85 33.63
CA GLY A 470 16.21 10.66 32.94
C GLY A 470 15.80 12.13 32.79
N VAL A 471 16.75 12.96 32.35
CA VAL A 471 16.62 14.43 32.33
C VAL A 471 16.86 14.96 30.91
N TYR A 472 16.32 14.29 29.90
CA TYR A 472 16.39 14.75 28.50
C TYR A 472 15.17 15.61 28.20
N ALA A 473 15.36 16.93 28.14
CA ALA A 473 14.27 17.88 27.91
C ALA A 473 13.64 17.73 26.53
N ASP A 474 14.47 17.56 25.49
CA ASP A 474 14.03 17.48 24.09
C ASP A 474 12.99 16.38 23.86
N ASP A 475 13.28 15.15 24.30
CA ASP A 475 12.40 13.99 24.13
C ASP A 475 11.09 14.16 24.91
N CYS A 476 11.17 14.73 26.13
CA CYS A 476 10.00 14.99 26.96
C CYS A 476 9.07 16.04 26.34
N ILE A 477 9.65 17.12 25.82
CA ILE A 477 8.91 18.17 25.12
C ILE A 477 8.21 17.57 23.90
N ILE A 478 8.93 16.80 23.08
CA ILE A 478 8.37 16.13 21.89
C ILE A 478 7.25 15.17 22.27
N SER A 479 7.45 14.28 23.24
CA SER A 479 6.41 13.32 23.66
C SER A 479 5.15 14.02 24.15
N ARG A 480 5.32 15.12 24.89
CA ARG A 480 4.20 15.89 25.45
C ARG A 480 3.41 16.62 24.38
N ILE A 481 4.09 17.18 23.38
CA ILE A 481 3.43 17.85 22.25
C ILE A 481 2.66 16.83 21.40
N ILE A 482 3.25 15.66 21.13
CA ILE A 482 2.59 14.61 20.35
C ILE A 482 1.32 14.11 21.06
N GLN A 483 1.39 13.95 22.38
CA GLN A 483 0.22 13.57 23.19
C GLN A 483 -0.83 14.70 23.21
N ASN A 484 -0.39 15.94 23.42
CA ASN A 484 -1.24 17.10 23.62
C ASN A 484 -0.86 18.22 22.64
N ASN A 485 -1.58 18.29 21.52
CA ASN A 485 -1.42 19.34 20.51
C ASN A 485 -2.04 20.68 20.98
N CYS A 486 -1.69 21.20 22.16
CA CYS A 486 -2.22 22.47 22.68
C CYS A 486 -1.13 23.45 23.14
N TYR A 487 0.13 23.16 22.82
CA TYR A 487 1.27 23.96 23.24
C TYR A 487 1.95 24.69 22.08
N ILE A 488 2.43 25.90 22.36
CA ILE A 488 3.46 26.58 21.57
C ILE A 488 4.81 26.22 22.17
N VAL A 489 5.83 25.95 21.35
CA VAL A 489 7.15 25.57 21.85
C VAL A 489 8.14 26.70 21.68
N ALA A 490 8.66 27.21 22.78
CA ALA A 490 9.68 28.24 22.80
C ALA A 490 11.08 27.60 22.86
N THR A 491 11.76 27.50 21.72
CA THR A 491 13.13 26.96 21.63
C THR A 491 13.98 27.69 20.59
N ASN A 492 15.27 27.85 20.92
CA ASN A 492 16.28 28.36 20.00
C ASN A 492 17.17 27.26 19.40
N ASP A 493 17.05 26.00 19.86
CA ASP A 493 17.84 24.88 19.36
C ASP A 493 17.45 24.52 17.92
N LYS A 494 18.44 24.37 17.04
CA LYS A 494 18.23 23.98 15.64
C LYS A 494 17.69 22.57 15.53
N ASN A 495 18.18 21.63 16.34
CA ASN A 495 17.79 20.22 16.26
C ASN A 495 16.35 20.05 16.73
N LEU A 496 16.00 20.60 17.89
CA LEU A 496 14.64 20.55 18.42
C LEU A 496 13.64 21.22 17.47
N LYS A 497 13.99 22.36 16.85
CA LYS A 497 13.15 22.99 15.81
C LYS A 497 12.91 22.09 14.60
N VAL A 498 13.93 21.38 14.11
CA VAL A 498 13.78 20.44 13.00
C VAL A 498 12.82 19.29 13.38
N LEU A 499 12.90 18.81 14.62
CA LEU A 499 12.00 17.77 15.12
C LEU A 499 10.55 18.27 15.24
N ILE A 500 10.33 19.44 15.84
CA ILE A 500 8.98 20.01 16.00
C ILE A 500 8.37 20.37 14.64
N ARG A 501 9.16 20.79 13.64
CA ARG A 501 8.65 21.07 12.29
C ARG A 501 8.05 19.85 11.59
N LYS A 502 8.50 18.64 11.93
CA LYS A 502 7.92 17.40 11.42
C LYS A 502 6.53 17.12 12.00
N ILE A 503 6.21 17.70 13.16
CA ILE A 503 4.91 17.56 13.81
C ILE A 503 3.95 18.63 13.22
N PRO A 504 2.78 18.24 12.69
CA PRO A 504 1.80 19.18 12.14
C PRO A 504 1.10 19.98 13.24
N GLY A 505 0.80 21.26 12.98
CA GLY A 505 -0.03 22.09 13.86
C GLY A 505 0.61 22.58 15.17
N VAL A 506 1.94 22.49 15.30
CA VAL A 506 2.68 22.99 16.47
C VAL A 506 3.44 24.26 16.10
N PRO A 507 3.09 25.42 16.68
CA PRO A 507 3.84 26.66 16.50
C PRO A 507 5.13 26.66 17.30
N ILE A 508 6.14 27.32 16.74
CA ILE A 508 7.45 27.45 17.37
C ILE A 508 7.73 28.93 17.61
N MET A 509 8.07 29.26 18.85
CA MET A 509 8.52 30.58 19.25
C MET A 509 10.05 30.57 19.43
N TYR A 510 10.72 31.60 18.93
CA TYR A 510 12.17 31.70 19.06
C TYR A 510 12.60 33.17 19.17
N VAL A 511 13.80 33.38 19.72
CA VAL A 511 14.40 34.71 19.83
C VAL A 511 15.05 35.09 18.51
N GLY A 512 14.57 36.16 17.87
CA GLY A 512 15.12 36.71 16.62
C GLY A 512 15.52 38.18 16.79
N ASN A 513 16.82 38.47 16.67
CA ASN A 513 17.40 39.79 16.97
C ASN A 513 17.11 40.21 18.42
N HIS A 514 16.25 41.22 18.62
CA HIS A 514 15.87 41.79 19.92
C HIS A 514 14.37 41.61 20.25
N LYS A 515 13.66 40.75 19.50
CA LYS A 515 12.24 40.45 19.73
C LYS A 515 11.98 38.95 19.64
N LEU A 516 10.89 38.49 20.23
CA LEU A 516 10.40 37.14 19.99
C LEU A 516 9.71 37.10 18.63
N LYS A 517 9.84 35.97 17.95
CA LYS A 517 9.14 35.68 16.70
C LYS A 517 8.46 34.32 16.85
N VAL A 518 7.32 34.17 16.20
CA VAL A 518 6.59 32.90 16.12
C VAL A 518 6.53 32.44 14.67
N GLU A 519 6.71 31.14 14.44
CA GLU A 519 6.47 30.48 13.16
C GLU A 519 5.29 29.50 13.30
N ARG A 520 4.56 29.30 12.19
CA ARG A 520 3.47 28.30 12.06
C ARG A 520 2.27 28.53 13.00
N LEU A 521 2.06 29.77 13.45
CA LEU A 521 0.80 30.20 14.08
C LEU A 521 0.00 30.99 13.05
N VAL A 522 -1.22 30.54 12.75
CA VAL A 522 -2.10 31.20 11.77
C VAL A 522 -3.03 32.16 12.52
N GLY A 523 -3.18 33.39 12.03
CA GLY A 523 -4.03 34.42 12.65
C GLY A 523 -3.32 35.62 13.28
N LEU A 524 -2.01 35.79 13.03
CA LEU A 524 -1.20 36.94 13.49
C LEU A 524 -0.72 37.87 12.36
N ASP A 525 -1.14 37.61 11.12
CA ASP A 525 -0.84 38.44 9.94
C ASP A 525 -1.93 39.51 9.72
#